data_AF-A0A2N3BAI0-F1
#
_entry.id   AF-A0A2N3BAI0-F1
#
_cell.length_a   1.000
_cell.length_b   1.000
_cell.length_c   1.000
_cell.angle_alpha   90.00
_cell.angle_beta   90.00
_cell.angle_gamma   90.00
#
_symmetry.space_group_name_H-M   'P 1'
#
loop_
_entity.id
_entity.type
_entity.pdbx_description
1 polymer ?
#
loop_
_entity_poly.entity_id
_entity_poly.type
_entity_poly.pdbx_seq_one_letter_code
_entity_poly.pdbx_strand_id
1 'polypeptide(L)'
;MGLPPKVFYTLQEAAARWDCTLADIAGWASVGRFDIVTAIAPVTHELQTLAGFVAVSVTDILQMFRRSDTSPGSCKLWRVRPVGQTEWVILPEHPSGFEVTLADLLIMADEVRRFEADCDLLRRPASHIGSTARYDWDGMYIAQMVRIYDQGLPATQAEWLGEVQEWFVLNGDGSEVPDERTIRRRLTPIWKALRASC
;
A
#
# COMPACT_ATOMS: atom_id res chain seq x y z
N MET A 1 9.84 28.96 9.03
CA MET A 1 11.00 28.23 8.49
C MET A 1 10.56 26.78 8.32
N GLY A 2 10.57 26.23 7.11
CA GLY A 2 10.15 24.83 6.89
C GLY A 2 11.19 23.88 7.49
N LEU A 3 10.72 22.85 8.21
CA LEU A 3 11.60 21.79 8.67
C LEU A 3 12.07 20.96 7.46
N PRO A 4 13.27 20.35 7.54
CA PRO A 4 13.72 19.41 6.52
C PRO A 4 12.75 18.22 6.38
N PRO A 5 12.71 17.57 5.21
CA PRO A 5 11.85 16.42 5.00
C PRO A 5 12.22 15.26 5.92
N LYS A 6 11.21 14.45 6.26
CA LYS A 6 11.38 13.24 7.07
C LYS A 6 12.31 12.25 6.36
N VAL A 7 13.22 11.64 7.13
CA VAL A 7 14.32 10.79 6.61
C VAL A 7 14.01 9.29 6.71
N PHE A 8 13.15 8.90 7.64
CA PHE A 8 12.67 7.53 7.83
C PHE A 8 11.27 7.53 8.44
N TYR A 9 10.55 6.43 8.31
CA TYR A 9 9.26 6.18 8.92
C TYR A 9 9.36 4.93 9.80
N THR A 10 8.69 4.92 10.95
CA THR A 10 8.49 3.66 11.67
C THR A 10 7.53 2.76 10.89
N LEU A 11 7.54 1.46 11.17
CA LEU A 11 6.60 0.56 10.51
C LEU A 11 5.14 0.93 10.81
N GLN A 12 4.84 1.44 12.01
CA GLN A 12 3.48 1.89 12.38
C GLN A 12 3.08 3.14 11.59
N GLU A 13 3.99 4.08 11.40
CA GLU A 13 3.72 5.28 10.61
C GLU A 13 3.47 4.95 9.14
N ALA A 14 4.27 4.04 8.58
CA ALA A 14 4.08 3.56 7.20
C ALA A 14 2.75 2.79 7.07
N ALA A 15 2.41 1.94 8.04
CA ALA A 15 1.15 1.18 8.05
C ALA A 15 -0.06 2.11 8.09
N ALA A 16 -0.06 3.11 8.98
CA ALA A 16 -1.12 4.10 9.05
C ALA A 16 -1.21 4.94 7.77
N ARG A 17 -0.07 5.26 7.16
CA ARG A 17 0.02 6.05 5.93
C ARG A 17 -0.52 5.31 4.71
N TRP A 18 -0.35 4.00 4.65
CA TRP A 18 -0.80 3.14 3.55
C TRP A 18 -2.10 2.39 3.83
N ASP A 19 -2.74 2.65 4.98
CA ASP A 19 -3.95 1.95 5.44
C ASP A 19 -3.83 0.42 5.36
N CYS A 20 -2.71 -0.11 5.85
CA CYS A 20 -2.39 -1.53 5.80
C CYS A 20 -1.94 -2.08 7.16
N THR A 21 -1.84 -3.41 7.27
CA THR A 21 -1.33 -4.04 8.50
C THR A 21 0.20 -4.12 8.48
N LEU A 22 0.82 -4.23 9.66
CA LEU A 22 2.26 -4.51 9.76
C LEU A 22 2.65 -5.84 9.07
N ALA A 23 1.73 -6.80 9.02
CA ALA A 23 1.93 -8.06 8.31
C ALA A 23 2.02 -7.86 6.79
N ASP A 24 1.26 -6.92 6.22
CA ASP A 24 1.32 -6.60 4.80
C ASP A 24 2.66 -5.94 4.45
N ILE A 25 3.13 -5.01 5.30
CA ILE A 25 4.46 -4.40 5.19
C ILE A 25 5.56 -5.47 5.20
N ALA A 26 5.53 -6.38 6.17
CA ALA A 26 6.48 -7.48 6.22
C ALA A 26 6.40 -8.37 4.97
N GLY A 27 5.18 -8.63 4.47
CA GLY A 27 4.97 -9.37 3.22
C GLY A 27 5.65 -8.70 2.03
N TRP A 28 5.43 -7.41 1.81
CA TRP A 28 6.05 -6.66 0.71
C TRP A 28 7.57 -6.55 0.83
N ALA A 29 8.08 -6.33 2.04
CA ALA A 29 9.52 -6.32 2.29
C ALA A 29 10.15 -7.69 2.02
N SER A 30 9.46 -8.80 2.36
CA SER A 30 9.97 -10.16 2.15
C SER A 30 10.16 -10.52 0.67
N VAL A 31 9.41 -9.86 -0.23
CA VAL A 31 9.54 -10.03 -1.68
C VAL A 31 10.36 -8.91 -2.34
N GLY A 32 11.06 -8.11 -1.54
CA GLY A 32 12.03 -7.13 -2.02
C GLY A 32 11.41 -5.83 -2.55
N ARG A 33 10.19 -5.46 -2.14
CA ARG A 33 9.62 -4.15 -2.53
C ARG A 33 10.40 -2.99 -1.93
N PHE A 34 10.90 -3.16 -0.71
CA PHE A 34 11.78 -2.24 0.02
C PHE A 34 12.45 -2.98 1.17
N ASP A 35 13.50 -2.39 1.73
CA ASP A 35 14.16 -2.90 2.94
C ASP A 35 13.50 -2.39 4.22
N ILE A 36 13.37 -3.26 5.21
CA ILE A 36 13.18 -2.86 6.62
C ILE A 36 14.57 -2.67 7.22
N VAL A 37 14.81 -1.53 7.85
CA VAL A 37 16.11 -1.18 8.42
C VAL A 37 16.03 -0.97 9.93
N THR A 38 17.17 -1.10 10.60
CA THR A 38 17.37 -0.69 11.99
C THR A 38 18.70 0.03 12.14
N ALA A 39 18.88 0.79 13.20
CA ALA A 39 20.15 1.45 13.50
C ALA A 39 20.97 0.60 14.46
N ILE A 40 22.25 0.39 14.15
CA ILE A 40 23.19 -0.30 15.02
C ILE A 40 24.30 0.65 15.48
N ALA A 41 24.74 0.44 16.72
CA ALA A 41 26.00 1.01 17.20
C ALA A 41 27.19 0.42 16.41
N PRO A 42 28.36 1.08 16.39
CA PRO A 42 29.54 0.55 15.72
C PRO A 42 29.94 -0.83 16.25
N VAL A 43 30.08 -1.79 15.35
CA VAL A 43 30.50 -3.17 15.63
C VAL A 43 31.65 -3.49 14.70
N THR A 44 32.79 -3.89 15.27
CA THR A 44 33.92 -4.36 14.49
C THR A 44 33.69 -5.82 14.15
N HIS A 45 33.76 -6.17 12.87
CA HIS A 45 33.71 -7.55 12.38
C HIS A 45 34.87 -7.77 11.41
N GLU A 46 35.77 -8.70 11.74
CA GLU A 46 36.89 -9.19 10.90
C GLU A 46 37.88 -8.15 10.31
N LEU A 47 37.71 -6.83 10.56
CA LEU A 47 38.51 -5.64 10.16
C LEU A 47 37.61 -4.49 9.61
N GLN A 48 36.31 -4.71 9.47
CA GLN A 48 35.34 -3.70 9.05
C GLN A 48 34.50 -3.23 10.24
N THR A 49 34.20 -1.93 10.31
CA THR A 49 33.26 -1.39 11.28
C THR A 49 31.90 -1.22 10.62
N LEU A 50 30.90 -1.95 11.12
CA LEU A 50 29.50 -1.80 10.74
C LEU A 50 28.85 -0.79 11.68
N ALA A 51 28.24 0.27 11.15
CA ALA A 51 27.56 1.29 11.95
C ALA A 51 26.44 1.96 11.14
N GLY A 52 25.47 2.54 11.83
CA GLY A 52 24.38 3.28 11.22
C GLY A 52 23.22 2.37 10.81
N PHE A 53 22.53 2.72 9.72
CA PHE A 53 21.39 1.94 9.26
C PHE A 53 21.83 0.67 8.53
N VAL A 54 21.20 -0.44 8.91
CA VAL A 54 21.39 -1.75 8.29
C VAL A 54 20.02 -2.35 7.98
N ALA A 55 19.91 -3.00 6.82
CA ALA A 55 18.77 -3.79 6.46
C ALA A 55 18.68 -5.04 7.34
N VAL A 56 17.47 -5.36 7.74
CA VAL A 56 17.10 -6.50 8.57
C VAL A 56 16.46 -7.55 7.67
N SER A 57 16.88 -8.80 7.85
CA SER A 57 16.26 -9.91 7.14
C SER A 57 14.84 -10.11 7.64
N VAL A 58 13.86 -9.91 6.76
CA VAL A 58 12.44 -10.05 7.11
C VAL A 58 12.15 -11.46 7.63
N THR A 59 12.77 -12.50 7.05
CA THR A 59 12.56 -13.89 7.50
C THR A 59 12.94 -14.10 8.96
N ASP A 60 13.87 -13.30 9.48
CA ASP A 60 14.39 -13.42 10.84
C ASP A 60 13.41 -12.76 11.83
N ILE A 61 12.70 -11.71 11.38
CA ILE A 61 11.72 -10.94 12.17
C ILE A 61 10.25 -11.31 11.90
N LEU A 62 9.96 -12.21 10.95
CA LEU A 62 8.59 -12.56 10.52
C LEU A 62 7.65 -12.91 11.68
N GLN A 63 8.17 -13.54 12.74
CA GLN A 63 7.40 -13.91 13.92
C GLN A 63 6.79 -12.71 14.66
N MET A 64 7.39 -11.52 14.57
CA MET A 64 6.91 -10.28 15.21
C MET A 64 5.65 -9.73 14.53
N PHE A 65 5.35 -10.18 13.31
CA PHE A 65 4.26 -9.68 12.47
C PHE A 65 3.03 -10.60 12.44
N ARG A 66 3.00 -11.67 13.24
CA ARG A 66 1.85 -12.59 13.25
C ARG A 66 0.63 -11.88 13.82
N ARG A 67 -0.54 -12.18 13.25
CA ARG A 67 -1.85 -11.63 13.67
C ARG A 67 -2.40 -12.28 14.96
N SER A 68 -1.54 -12.92 15.75
CA SER A 68 -1.90 -13.62 16.98
C SER A 68 -1.38 -12.81 18.17
N ASP A 69 -2.14 -12.78 19.26
CA ASP A 69 -1.75 -12.10 20.52
C ASP A 69 -0.47 -12.66 21.18
N THR A 70 0.12 -13.69 20.58
CA THR A 70 1.34 -14.38 21.02
C THR A 70 2.59 -13.98 20.24
N SER A 71 2.50 -12.97 19.37
CA SER A 71 3.69 -12.46 18.67
C SER A 71 4.72 -11.93 19.67
N PRO A 72 5.98 -12.38 19.59
CA PRO A 72 7.03 -11.86 20.46
C PRO A 72 7.25 -10.36 20.17
N GLY A 73 7.34 -9.56 21.23
CA GLY A 73 7.56 -8.11 21.12
C GLY A 73 8.98 -7.70 20.70
N SER A 74 9.93 -8.65 20.74
CA SER A 74 11.30 -8.47 20.29
C SER A 74 11.82 -9.69 19.52
N CYS A 75 12.88 -9.49 18.74
CA CYS A 75 13.62 -10.54 18.05
C CYS A 75 15.12 -10.25 18.10
N LYS A 76 15.93 -11.32 18.02
CA LYS A 76 17.38 -11.23 17.95
C LYS A 76 17.83 -11.36 16.51
N LEU A 77 18.60 -10.38 16.04
CA LEU A 77 19.23 -10.39 14.73
C LEU A 77 20.62 -11.01 14.83
N TRP A 78 20.89 -11.96 13.94
CA TRP A 78 22.17 -12.66 13.81
C TRP A 78 22.92 -12.31 12.52
N ARG A 79 22.24 -11.61 11.62
CA ARG A 79 22.81 -11.07 10.39
C ARG A 79 22.14 -9.75 10.07
N VAL A 80 22.90 -8.89 9.43
CA VAL A 80 22.43 -7.60 8.93
C VAL A 80 23.10 -7.32 7.60
N ARG A 81 22.54 -6.43 6.82
CA ARG A 81 23.15 -5.97 5.57
C ARG A 81 23.30 -4.46 5.62
N PRO A 82 24.52 -3.90 5.52
CA PRO A 82 24.69 -2.45 5.45
C PRO A 82 23.87 -1.85 4.30
N VAL A 83 23.24 -0.71 4.54
CA VAL A 83 22.49 0.00 3.48
C VAL A 83 23.43 0.34 2.33
N GLY A 84 23.02 0.03 1.10
CA GLY A 84 23.83 0.21 -0.11
C GLY A 84 24.77 -0.96 -0.45
N GLN A 85 24.81 -2.02 0.38
CA GLN A 85 25.53 -3.25 0.08
C GLN A 85 24.57 -4.40 -0.25
N THR A 86 25.07 -5.43 -0.93
CA THR A 86 24.31 -6.63 -1.27
C THR A 86 24.51 -7.77 -0.27
N GLU A 87 25.69 -7.83 0.34
CA GLU A 87 26.12 -8.95 1.17
C GLU A 87 25.58 -8.87 2.59
N TRP A 88 25.08 -10.01 3.08
CA TRP A 88 24.71 -10.17 4.48
C TRP A 88 25.95 -10.44 5.32
N VAL A 89 26.14 -9.64 6.36
CA VAL A 89 27.18 -9.87 7.36
C VAL A 89 26.56 -10.65 8.50
N ILE A 90 27.07 -11.87 8.72
CA ILE A 90 26.74 -12.67 9.91
C ILE A 90 27.46 -12.02 11.09
N LEU A 91 26.84 -12.03 12.26
CA LEU A 91 27.34 -11.39 13.46
C LEU A 91 27.69 -12.48 14.50
N PRO A 92 28.74 -13.29 14.28
CA PRO A 92 29.11 -14.37 15.19
C PRO A 92 29.68 -13.86 16.52
N GLU A 93 30.21 -12.63 16.56
CA GLU A 93 30.91 -12.08 17.73
C GLU A 93 30.01 -11.42 18.77
N HIS A 94 28.70 -11.24 18.52
CA HIS A 94 27.77 -10.72 19.52
C HIS A 94 27.10 -11.88 20.27
N PRO A 95 27.54 -12.24 21.50
CA PRO A 95 27.10 -13.47 22.19
C PRO A 95 25.58 -13.54 22.43
N SER A 96 24.87 -12.41 22.32
CA SER A 96 23.42 -12.32 22.52
C SER A 96 22.61 -11.93 21.27
N GLY A 97 23.24 -11.66 20.11
CA GLY A 97 22.59 -11.04 18.94
C GLY A 97 22.13 -9.59 19.20
N PHE A 98 21.69 -8.85 18.16
CA PHE A 98 21.07 -7.54 18.36
C PHE A 98 19.58 -7.73 18.63
N GLU A 99 19.14 -7.39 19.84
CA GLU A 99 17.73 -7.37 20.15
C GLU A 99 17.08 -6.13 19.52
N VAL A 100 16.02 -6.35 18.77
CA VAL A 100 15.21 -5.29 18.14
C VAL A 100 13.74 -5.51 18.49
N THR A 101 13.04 -4.40 18.67
CA THR A 101 11.58 -4.34 18.82
C THR A 101 10.96 -3.73 17.56
N LEU A 102 9.63 -3.77 17.44
CA LEU A 102 8.94 -3.09 16.33
C LEU A 102 9.23 -1.58 16.26
N ALA A 103 9.57 -0.94 17.39
CA ALA A 103 9.89 0.48 17.44
C ALA A 103 11.27 0.80 16.84
N ASP A 104 12.16 -0.19 16.78
CA ASP A 104 13.52 -0.06 16.22
C ASP A 104 13.57 -0.31 14.72
N LEU A 105 12.44 -0.75 14.13
CA LEU A 105 12.31 -1.08 12.72
C LEU A 105 11.70 0.08 11.93
N LEU A 106 12.36 0.41 10.83
CA LEU A 106 12.08 1.59 10.04
C LEU A 106 12.05 1.25 8.54
N ILE A 107 11.48 2.17 7.76
CA ILE A 107 11.63 2.21 6.29
C ILE A 107 12.23 3.58 5.95
N MET A 108 13.28 3.58 5.12
CA MET A 108 13.89 4.84 4.67
C MET A 108 12.89 5.65 3.84
N ALA A 109 12.89 6.97 3.97
CA ALA A 109 11.85 7.80 3.38
C ALA A 109 11.89 7.84 1.83
N ASP A 110 13.06 7.62 1.24
CA ASP A 110 13.22 7.40 -0.20
C ASP A 110 12.56 6.09 -0.66
N GLU A 111 12.73 5.01 0.08
CA GLU A 111 12.05 3.73 -0.17
C GLU A 111 10.53 3.85 -0.04
N VAL A 112 10.03 4.58 0.97
CA VAL A 112 8.60 4.90 1.10
C VAL A 112 8.08 5.64 -0.13
N ARG A 113 8.78 6.71 -0.56
CA ARG A 113 8.37 7.49 -1.74
C ARG A 113 8.42 6.68 -3.03
N ARG A 114 9.45 5.83 -3.18
CA ARG A 114 9.59 4.93 -4.33
C ARG A 114 8.45 3.93 -4.38
N PHE A 115 8.15 3.27 -3.26
CA PHE A 115 7.03 2.34 -3.16
C PHE A 115 5.68 3.03 -3.44
N GLU A 116 5.47 4.23 -2.91
CA GLU A 116 4.27 5.03 -3.16
C GLU A 116 4.10 5.38 -4.64
N ALA A 117 5.17 5.73 -5.34
CA ALA A 117 5.15 5.99 -6.77
C ALA A 117 4.89 4.70 -7.57
N ASP A 118 5.55 3.59 -7.23
CA ASP A 118 5.41 2.30 -7.90
C ASP A 118 3.98 1.71 -7.76
N CYS A 119 3.32 2.00 -6.64
CA CYS A 119 1.98 1.52 -6.30
C CYS A 119 0.88 2.58 -6.54
N ASP A 120 1.25 3.76 -7.03
CA ASP A 120 0.37 4.90 -7.25
C ASP A 120 -0.47 5.33 -6.02
N LEU A 121 0.09 5.18 -4.81
CA LEU A 121 -0.63 5.39 -3.53
C LEU A 121 -0.91 6.87 -3.21
N LEU A 122 -0.25 7.80 -3.91
CA LEU A 122 -0.45 9.24 -3.74
C LEU A 122 -1.45 9.82 -4.75
N ARG A 123 -1.80 9.07 -5.80
CA ARG A 123 -3.07 9.33 -6.48
C ARG A 123 -4.17 8.92 -5.51
N ARG A 124 -5.19 9.78 -5.43
CA ARG A 124 -6.40 9.55 -4.62
C ARG A 124 -6.76 8.06 -4.64
N PRO A 125 -6.93 7.41 -3.48
CA PRO A 125 -7.07 5.97 -3.43
C PRO A 125 -8.19 5.55 -4.37
N ALA A 126 -7.86 4.71 -5.35
CA ALA A 126 -8.85 3.83 -5.92
C ALA A 126 -9.38 3.03 -4.72
N SER A 127 -10.62 3.30 -4.36
CA SER A 127 -11.38 2.52 -3.41
C SER A 127 -11.13 1.04 -3.74
N HIS A 128 -10.75 0.24 -2.73
CA HIS A 128 -10.57 -1.22 -2.78
C HIS A 128 -9.13 -1.75 -2.97
N ILE A 129 -8.39 -1.78 -1.86
CA ILE A 129 -7.43 -2.87 -1.59
C ILE A 129 -8.28 -4.14 -1.38
N GLY A 130 -8.51 -4.88 -2.46
CA GLY A 130 -9.27 -6.14 -2.44
C GLY A 130 -9.98 -6.42 -3.76
N SER A 131 -9.29 -7.10 -4.67
CA SER A 131 -9.63 -7.29 -6.09
C SER A 131 -9.67 -5.99 -6.87
N THR A 132 -8.87 -5.90 -7.94
CA THR A 132 -9.12 -4.91 -8.98
C THR A 132 -10.55 -5.15 -9.46
N ALA A 133 -11.44 -4.18 -9.22
CA ALA A 133 -12.80 -4.27 -9.73
C ALA A 133 -12.67 -4.42 -11.26
N ARG A 134 -13.20 -5.52 -11.81
CA ARG A 134 -13.14 -5.84 -13.25
C ARG A 134 -13.56 -4.68 -14.16
N TYR A 135 -14.32 -3.73 -13.62
CA TYR A 135 -14.76 -2.52 -14.29
C TYR A 135 -14.56 -1.31 -13.37
N ASP A 136 -14.19 -0.18 -13.95
CA ASP A 136 -14.08 1.11 -13.26
C ASP A 136 -15.48 1.69 -12.94
N TRP A 137 -16.14 1.11 -11.95
CA TRP A 137 -17.45 1.58 -11.50
C TRP A 137 -17.37 2.96 -10.85
N ASP A 138 -16.26 3.27 -10.18
CA ASP A 138 -16.09 4.52 -9.44
C ASP A 138 -15.90 5.71 -10.38
N GLY A 139 -15.03 5.57 -11.38
CA GLY A 139 -14.87 6.56 -12.45
C GLY A 139 -16.18 6.79 -13.20
N MET A 140 -16.93 5.71 -13.47
CA MET A 140 -18.25 5.80 -14.08
C MET A 140 -19.22 6.61 -13.20
N TYR A 141 -19.33 6.32 -11.91
CA TYR A 141 -20.24 7.06 -11.02
C TYR A 141 -19.86 8.54 -10.92
N ILE A 142 -18.57 8.86 -10.85
CA ILE A 142 -18.09 10.25 -10.83
C ILE A 142 -18.51 10.98 -12.11
N ALA A 143 -18.27 10.38 -13.29
CA ALA A 143 -18.66 10.96 -14.57
C ALA A 143 -20.18 11.19 -14.65
N GLN A 144 -20.98 10.21 -14.20
CA GLN A 144 -22.44 10.35 -14.19
C GLN A 144 -22.94 11.40 -13.19
N MET A 145 -22.30 11.56 -12.03
CA MET A 145 -22.67 12.63 -11.08
C MET A 145 -22.41 14.02 -11.66
N VAL A 146 -21.26 14.22 -12.32
CA VAL A 146 -20.94 15.49 -13.00
C VAL A 146 -21.93 15.73 -14.15
N ARG A 147 -22.17 14.72 -15.00
CA ARG A 147 -23.14 14.81 -16.10
C ARG A 147 -24.54 15.15 -15.60
N ILE A 148 -25.01 14.52 -14.52
CA ILE A 148 -26.35 14.79 -13.97
C ILE A 148 -26.43 16.19 -13.37
N TYR A 149 -25.37 16.67 -12.73
CA TYR A 149 -25.30 18.03 -12.21
C TYR A 149 -25.38 19.06 -13.35
N ASP A 150 -24.65 18.83 -14.43
CA ASP A 150 -24.57 19.78 -15.56
C ASP A 150 -25.77 19.72 -16.50
N GLN A 151 -26.28 18.52 -16.79
CA GLN A 151 -27.28 18.26 -17.84
C GLN A 151 -28.64 17.79 -17.28
N GLY A 152 -28.76 17.68 -15.96
CA GLY A 152 -29.95 17.14 -15.29
C GLY A 152 -30.07 15.62 -15.40
N LEU A 153 -31.18 15.08 -14.92
CA LEU A 153 -31.47 13.65 -15.03
C LEU A 153 -31.84 13.27 -16.47
N PRO A 154 -31.35 12.13 -17.00
CA PRO A 154 -31.84 11.59 -18.26
C PRO A 154 -33.37 11.43 -18.26
N ALA A 155 -33.99 11.48 -19.44
CA ALA A 155 -35.45 11.39 -19.55
C ALA A 155 -35.94 9.99 -19.19
N THR A 156 -35.14 8.95 -19.49
CA THR A 156 -35.47 7.56 -19.18
C THR A 156 -34.30 6.78 -18.58
N GLN A 157 -34.61 5.69 -17.87
CA GLN A 157 -33.58 4.78 -17.36
C GLN A 157 -32.82 4.08 -18.50
N ALA A 158 -33.47 3.87 -19.65
CA ALA A 158 -32.85 3.25 -20.83
C ALA A 158 -31.81 4.16 -21.48
N GLU A 159 -32.10 5.45 -21.57
CA GLU A 159 -31.15 6.48 -22.01
C GLU A 159 -29.95 6.55 -21.06
N TRP A 160 -30.19 6.59 -19.75
CA TRP A 160 -29.12 6.59 -18.76
C TRP A 160 -28.23 5.34 -18.82
N LEU A 161 -28.84 4.19 -19.10
CA LEU A 161 -28.14 2.92 -19.29
C LEU A 161 -27.23 2.95 -20.53
N GLY A 162 -27.71 3.52 -21.65
CA GLY A 162 -26.95 3.68 -22.88
C GLY A 162 -25.75 4.59 -22.70
N GLU A 163 -25.91 5.72 -22.01
CA GLU A 163 -24.80 6.63 -21.68
C GLU A 163 -23.72 5.95 -20.86
N VAL A 164 -24.10 5.15 -19.86
CA VAL A 164 -23.14 4.41 -19.03
C VAL A 164 -22.41 3.34 -19.85
N GLN A 165 -23.10 2.67 -20.76
CA GLN A 165 -22.45 1.72 -21.68
C GLN A 165 -21.44 2.41 -22.59
N GLU A 166 -21.80 3.55 -23.17
CA GLU A 166 -20.92 4.35 -24.02
C GLU A 166 -19.70 4.86 -23.24
N TRP A 167 -19.90 5.29 -22.00
CA TRP A 167 -18.80 5.69 -21.11
C TRP A 167 -17.79 4.56 -20.90
N PHE A 168 -18.25 3.33 -20.66
CA PHE A 168 -17.37 2.16 -20.51
C PHE A 168 -16.63 1.80 -21.81
N VAL A 169 -17.26 2.03 -22.97
CA VAL A 169 -16.60 1.84 -24.28
C VAL A 169 -15.49 2.86 -24.49
N LEU A 170 -15.72 4.12 -24.11
CA LEU A 170 -14.78 5.22 -24.35
C LEU A 170 -13.63 5.27 -23.35
N ASN A 171 -13.84 4.84 -22.10
CA ASN A 171 -12.89 4.98 -20.99
C ASN A 171 -12.28 3.65 -20.53
N GLY A 172 -12.63 2.53 -21.15
CA GLY A 172 -12.07 1.22 -20.80
C GLY A 172 -10.70 0.96 -21.42
N ASP A 173 -9.80 0.31 -20.68
CA ASP A 173 -8.46 -0.11 -21.13
C ASP A 173 -8.48 -1.31 -22.12
N GLY A 174 -9.61 -1.51 -22.80
CA GLY A 174 -9.77 -2.51 -23.86
C GLY A 174 -10.03 -3.96 -23.43
N SER A 175 -10.26 -4.26 -22.14
CA SER A 175 -10.41 -5.66 -21.71
C SER A 175 -11.82 -6.15 -21.38
N GLU A 176 -12.82 -5.31 -21.05
CA GLU A 176 -14.23 -5.76 -21.01
C GLU A 176 -15.24 -4.65 -20.69
N VAL A 177 -16.38 -4.63 -21.39
CA VAL A 177 -17.54 -3.76 -21.09
C VAL A 177 -18.58 -4.59 -20.32
N PRO A 178 -19.11 -4.13 -19.17
CA PRO A 178 -20.10 -4.89 -18.44
C PRO A 178 -21.38 -5.04 -19.24
N ASP A 179 -22.03 -6.22 -19.16
CA ASP A 179 -23.28 -6.45 -19.85
C ASP A 179 -24.40 -5.51 -19.37
N GLU A 180 -25.38 -5.28 -20.25
CA GLU A 180 -26.51 -4.38 -19.98
C GLU A 180 -27.23 -4.75 -18.68
N ARG A 181 -27.36 -6.06 -18.40
CA ARG A 181 -27.99 -6.57 -17.18
C ARG A 181 -27.25 -6.13 -15.92
N THR A 182 -25.92 -6.17 -15.93
CA THR A 182 -25.06 -5.78 -14.81
C THR A 182 -25.15 -4.30 -14.54
N ILE A 183 -25.10 -3.48 -15.59
CA ILE A 183 -25.23 -2.03 -15.47
C ILE A 183 -26.63 -1.66 -14.98
N ARG A 184 -27.69 -2.22 -15.60
CA ARG A 184 -29.08 -1.96 -15.21
C ARG A 184 -29.34 -2.31 -13.75
N ARG A 185 -28.80 -3.41 -13.24
CA ARG A 185 -28.95 -3.81 -11.83
C ARG A 185 -28.39 -2.76 -10.86
N ARG A 186 -27.29 -2.10 -11.23
CA ARG A 186 -26.67 -1.04 -10.43
C ARG A 186 -27.39 0.30 -10.55
N LEU A 187 -27.86 0.66 -11.75
CA LEU A 187 -28.57 1.93 -11.97
C LEU A 187 -30.00 1.95 -11.43
N THR A 188 -30.71 0.81 -11.45
CA THR A 188 -32.13 0.72 -11.01
C THR A 188 -32.40 1.29 -9.61
N PRO A 189 -31.65 0.93 -8.55
CA PRO A 189 -31.91 1.50 -7.22
C PRO A 189 -31.67 3.02 -7.19
N ILE A 190 -30.64 3.51 -7.87
CA ILE A 190 -30.31 4.94 -7.92
C ILE A 190 -31.39 5.71 -8.69
N TRP A 191 -31.84 5.18 -9.83
CA TRP A 191 -32.92 5.75 -10.65
C TRP A 191 -34.20 5.93 -9.83
N LYS A 192 -34.58 4.91 -9.06
CA LYS A 192 -35.75 4.96 -8.17
C LYS A 192 -35.59 6.04 -7.10
N ALA A 193 -34.42 6.15 -6.48
CA ALA A 193 -34.15 7.15 -5.45
C ALA A 193 -34.19 8.59 -6.01
N LEU A 194 -33.59 8.81 -7.18
CA LEU A 194 -33.59 10.12 -7.84
C LEU A 194 -35.00 10.55 -8.26
N ARG A 195 -35.79 9.64 -8.83
CA ARG A 195 -37.19 9.92 -9.22
C ARG A 195 -38.15 10.09 -8.04
N ALA A 196 -37.84 9.51 -6.88
CA ALA A 196 -38.62 9.74 -5.66
C ALA A 196 -38.28 11.07 -4.97
N SER A 197 -37.15 11.70 -5.35
CA SER A 197 -36.67 12.96 -4.79
C SER A 197 -36.96 14.18 -5.68
N CYS A 198 -37.57 13.96 -6.84
CA CYS A 198 -38.09 14.99 -7.75
C CYS A 198 -39.61 15.07 -7.62
#